data_AF-A0A970X9Y1-F1
#
_entry.id   AF-A0A970X9Y1-F1
#
_cell.length_a   1.000
_cell.length_b   1.000
_cell.length_c   1.000
_cell.angle_alpha   90.00
_cell.angle_beta   90.00
_cell.angle_gamma   90.00
#
_symmetry.space_group_name_H-M   'P 1'
#
loop_
_entity.id
_entity.type
_entity.pdbx_description
1 polymer ?
#
loop_
_entity_poly.entity_id
_entity_poly.type
_entity_poly.pdbx_seq_one_letter_code
_entity_poly.pdbx_strand_id
1 'polypeptide(L)'
;MLRKKKLLITLGVIVAVAFISGVSILAATNFGTTNDPLVTLSYLTQKLKPQIMAEVSTEVGAAQAALQPSLDAKVNEFKANIDAKLGTSPGTTAESAAFTLVTLSKNQTLTCAVGTELLLRIGTATAAGSAPALVDSTTGSTLSSGGALAANHMYMVTIQGNGLKATATTVRVLVRGTYTVG
;
A
#
# COMPACT_ATOMS: atom_id res chain seq x y z
N MET A 1 57.10 -39.18 -89.60
CA MET A 1 55.81 -39.69 -89.06
C MET A 1 55.58 -39.41 -87.56
N LEU A 2 56.62 -39.18 -86.73
CA LEU A 2 56.49 -38.98 -85.28
C LEU A 2 55.94 -37.60 -84.82
N ARG A 3 56.17 -36.51 -85.57
CA ARG A 3 55.72 -35.15 -85.18
C ARG A 3 54.20 -34.92 -85.31
N LYS A 4 53.54 -35.56 -86.30
CA LYS A 4 52.08 -35.45 -86.50
C LYS A 4 51.27 -36.20 -85.42
N LYS A 5 51.80 -37.33 -84.91
CA LYS A 5 51.19 -38.09 -83.80
C LYS A 5 51.25 -37.32 -82.47
N LYS A 6 52.35 -36.60 -82.20
CA LYS A 6 52.46 -35.77 -80.99
C LYS A 6 51.47 -34.60 -81.01
N LEU A 7 51.27 -33.94 -82.14
CA LEU A 7 50.30 -32.85 -82.29
C LEU A 7 48.85 -33.30 -82.05
N LEU A 8 48.48 -34.48 -82.56
CA LEU A 8 47.15 -35.06 -82.38
C LEU A 8 46.87 -35.47 -80.93
N ILE A 9 47.89 -35.96 -80.21
CA ILE A 9 47.76 -36.30 -78.79
C ILE A 9 47.61 -35.02 -77.95
N THR A 10 48.37 -33.96 -78.23
CA THR A 10 48.24 -32.69 -77.50
C THR A 10 46.88 -32.04 -77.73
N LEU A 11 46.33 -32.11 -78.94
CA LEU A 11 45.00 -31.58 -79.24
C LEU A 11 43.89 -32.38 -78.57
N GLY A 12 44.02 -33.72 -78.50
CA GLY A 12 43.10 -34.59 -77.77
C GLY A 12 43.09 -34.33 -76.26
N VAL A 13 44.25 -34.02 -75.67
CA VAL A 13 44.36 -33.65 -74.25
C VAL A 13 43.73 -32.28 -73.98
N ILE A 14 43.87 -31.30 -74.88
CA ILE A 14 43.23 -29.98 -74.72
C ILE A 14 41.70 -30.09 -74.83
N VAL A 15 41.18 -30.93 -75.72
CA VAL A 15 39.73 -31.17 -75.83
C VAL A 15 39.20 -31.96 -74.63
N ALA A 16 39.96 -32.91 -74.09
CA ALA A 16 39.58 -33.63 -72.87
C ALA A 16 39.58 -32.71 -71.62
N VAL A 17 40.52 -31.77 -71.53
CA VAL A 17 40.57 -30.77 -70.44
C VAL A 17 39.43 -29.74 -70.58
N ALA A 18 39.06 -29.34 -71.80
CA ALA A 18 37.93 -28.44 -72.04
C ALA A 18 36.56 -29.08 -71.74
N PHE A 19 36.44 -30.41 -71.85
CA PHE A 19 35.23 -31.13 -71.47
C PHE A 19 35.11 -31.35 -69.94
N ILE A 20 36.18 -31.20 -69.17
CA ILE A 20 36.15 -31.28 -67.70
C ILE A 20 35.69 -29.96 -67.05
N SER A 21 35.73 -28.84 -67.77
CA SER A 21 35.24 -27.53 -67.29
C SER A 21 33.72 -27.31 -67.41
N GLY A 22 32.94 -28.35 -67.74
CA GLY A 22 31.52 -28.25 -68.08
C GLY A 22 30.54 -28.95 -67.14
N VAL A 23 30.91 -29.24 -65.89
CA VAL A 23 29.94 -29.69 -64.88
C VAL A 23 29.70 -28.57 -63.87
N SER A 24 28.87 -27.61 -64.26
CA SER A 24 28.15 -26.81 -63.27
C SER A 24 27.14 -27.72 -62.60
N ILE A 25 27.51 -28.26 -61.43
CA ILE A 25 26.52 -28.82 -60.51
C ILE A 25 25.60 -27.65 -60.19
N LEU A 26 24.36 -27.76 -60.67
CA LEU A 26 23.26 -26.89 -60.31
C LEU A 26 22.93 -27.17 -58.84
N ALA A 27 23.80 -26.74 -57.92
CA ALA A 27 23.41 -26.56 -56.53
C ALA A 27 22.58 -25.28 -56.53
N ALA A 28 21.25 -25.44 -56.59
CA ALA A 28 20.36 -24.41 -56.11
C ALA A 28 20.66 -24.24 -54.61
N THR A 29 21.67 -23.43 -54.30
CA THR A 29 21.90 -22.91 -52.96
C THR A 29 20.85 -21.84 -52.73
N ASN A 30 19.57 -22.24 -52.68
CA ASN A 30 18.47 -21.39 -52.24
C ASN A 30 18.57 -21.27 -50.72
N PHE A 31 19.63 -20.62 -50.31
CA PHE A 31 19.90 -20.23 -48.94
C PHE A 31 19.04 -18.99 -48.67
N GLY A 32 17.78 -19.25 -48.30
CA GLY A 32 16.74 -18.25 -48.00
C GLY A 32 15.77 -18.02 -49.17
N THR A 33 14.50 -17.82 -48.85
CA THR A 33 13.47 -17.39 -49.83
C THR A 33 13.24 -15.88 -49.68
N THR A 34 12.60 -15.23 -50.66
CA THR A 34 12.19 -13.82 -50.52
C THR A 34 11.30 -13.59 -49.29
N ASN A 35 10.56 -14.62 -48.85
CA ASN A 35 9.70 -14.57 -47.67
C ASN A 35 10.42 -15.04 -46.38
N ASP A 36 11.63 -15.59 -46.49
CA ASP A 36 12.43 -16.11 -45.38
C ASP A 36 13.93 -15.97 -45.71
N PRO A 37 14.49 -14.74 -45.64
CA PRO A 37 15.89 -14.49 -45.93
C PRO A 37 16.77 -15.03 -44.80
N LEU A 38 17.91 -15.63 -45.15
CA LEU A 38 18.85 -16.10 -44.13
C LEU A 38 19.49 -14.92 -43.40
N VAL A 39 19.42 -14.97 -42.07
CA VAL A 39 20.12 -14.07 -41.17
C VAL A 39 21.23 -14.80 -40.43
N THR A 40 22.39 -14.16 -40.27
CA THR A 40 23.50 -14.77 -39.53
C THR A 40 23.28 -14.66 -38.02
N LEU A 41 23.78 -15.63 -37.27
CA LEU A 41 23.76 -15.58 -35.80
C LEU A 41 24.44 -14.29 -35.26
N SER A 42 25.47 -13.81 -35.96
CA SER A 42 26.12 -12.53 -35.65
C SER A 42 25.19 -11.33 -35.83
N TYR A 43 24.32 -11.31 -36.85
CA TYR A 43 23.32 -10.25 -37.02
C TYR A 43 22.26 -10.29 -35.90
N LEU A 44 21.77 -11.48 -35.57
CA LEU A 44 20.84 -11.68 -34.45
C LEU A 44 21.43 -11.20 -33.12
N THR A 45 22.71 -11.49 -32.88
CA THR A 45 23.35 -11.21 -31.58
C THR A 45 23.91 -9.78 -31.49
N GLN A 46 24.48 -9.24 -32.58
CA GLN A 46 25.19 -7.95 -32.56
C GLN A 46 24.32 -6.76 -32.98
N LYS A 47 23.23 -7.00 -33.71
CA LYS A 47 22.33 -5.92 -34.21
C LYS A 47 20.94 -6.06 -33.60
N LEU A 48 20.28 -7.19 -33.86
CA LEU A 48 18.88 -7.35 -33.51
C LEU A 48 18.65 -7.44 -31.99
N LYS A 49 19.43 -8.25 -31.26
CA LYS A 49 19.27 -8.42 -29.81
C LYS A 49 19.46 -7.11 -29.03
N PRO A 50 20.52 -6.29 -29.26
CA PRO A 50 20.64 -4.99 -28.61
C PRO A 50 19.49 -4.03 -28.94
N GLN A 51 19.02 -4.02 -30.19
CA GLN A 51 17.90 -3.17 -30.62
C GLN A 51 16.60 -3.56 -29.93
N ILE A 52 16.26 -4.85 -29.92
CA ILE A 52 15.06 -5.36 -29.22
C ILE A 52 15.14 -5.04 -27.72
N MET A 53 16.29 -5.25 -27.08
CA MET A 53 16.43 -4.93 -25.65
C MET A 53 16.26 -3.43 -25.36
N ALA A 54 16.75 -2.55 -26.25
CA ALA A 54 16.58 -1.10 -26.12
C ALA A 54 15.11 -0.67 -26.31
N GLU A 55 14.43 -1.23 -27.32
CA GLU A 55 13.01 -1.00 -27.57
C GLU A 55 12.15 -1.51 -26.42
N VAL A 56 12.36 -2.75 -25.97
CA VAL A 56 11.66 -3.35 -24.82
C VAL A 56 11.91 -2.55 -23.55
N SER A 57 13.14 -2.11 -23.28
CA SER A 57 13.41 -1.29 -22.09
C SER A 57 12.70 0.06 -22.14
N THR A 58 12.53 0.63 -23.33
CA THR A 58 11.82 1.89 -23.53
C THR A 58 10.31 1.70 -23.32
N GLU A 59 9.72 0.64 -23.87
CA GLU A 59 8.31 0.30 -23.66
C GLU A 59 7.99 -0.04 -22.20
N VAL A 60 8.86 -0.83 -21.54
CA VAL A 60 8.70 -1.14 -20.11
C VAL A 60 8.82 0.11 -19.24
N GLY A 61 9.77 1.01 -19.55
CA GLY A 61 9.91 2.29 -18.86
C GLY A 61 8.68 3.19 -19.03
N ALA A 62 8.12 3.25 -20.26
CA ALA A 62 6.91 4.00 -20.53
C ALA A 62 5.69 3.41 -19.82
N ALA A 63 5.55 2.08 -19.81
CA ALA A 63 4.48 1.39 -19.09
C ALA A 63 4.57 1.61 -17.57
N GLN A 64 5.78 1.57 -17.01
CA GLN A 64 6.02 1.87 -15.60
C GLN A 64 5.66 3.32 -15.26
N ALA A 65 6.07 4.28 -16.10
CA ALA A 65 5.74 5.69 -15.92
C ALA A 65 4.23 5.95 -16.00
N ALA A 66 3.51 5.23 -16.86
CA ALA A 66 2.06 5.33 -16.96
C ALA A 66 1.33 4.72 -15.75
N LEU A 67 1.92 3.71 -15.10
CA LEU A 67 1.32 3.03 -13.95
C LEU A 67 1.55 3.77 -12.62
N GLN A 68 2.69 4.47 -12.50
CA GLN A 68 3.05 5.28 -11.32
C GLN A 68 1.92 6.20 -10.81
N PRO A 69 1.27 7.05 -11.64
CA PRO A 69 0.21 7.94 -11.16
C PRO A 69 -1.04 7.19 -10.65
N SER A 70 -1.35 6.02 -11.24
CA SER A 70 -2.47 5.19 -10.78
C SER A 70 -2.18 4.59 -9.40
N LEU A 71 -0.93 4.18 -9.16
CA LEU A 71 -0.50 3.67 -7.87
C LEU A 71 -0.53 4.78 -6.80
N ASP A 72 0.00 5.96 -7.11
CA ASP A 72 -0.01 7.10 -6.20
C ASP A 72 -1.43 7.56 -5.85
N ALA A 73 -2.33 7.58 -6.84
CA ALA A 73 -3.76 7.86 -6.62
C ALA A 73 -4.41 6.84 -5.66
N LYS A 74 -4.19 5.54 -5.89
CA LYS A 74 -4.71 4.48 -5.01
C LYS A 74 -4.13 4.56 -3.59
N VAL A 75 -2.85 4.88 -3.46
CA VAL A 75 -2.20 5.06 -2.16
C VAL A 75 -2.80 6.25 -1.41
N ASN A 76 -3.07 7.36 -2.09
CA ASN A 76 -3.68 8.54 -1.48
C ASN A 76 -5.14 8.29 -1.09
N GLU A 77 -5.90 7.61 -1.95
CA GLU A 77 -7.28 7.18 -1.65
C GLU A 77 -7.33 6.25 -0.43
N PHE A 78 -6.43 5.26 -0.38
CA PHE A 78 -6.33 4.35 0.76
C PHE A 78 -5.99 5.09 2.06
N LYS A 79 -5.03 6.03 2.03
CA LYS A 79 -4.72 6.87 3.19
C LYS A 79 -5.93 7.67 3.66
N ALA A 80 -6.63 8.35 2.75
CA ALA A 80 -7.83 9.12 3.07
C ALA A 80 -8.95 8.25 3.68
N ASN A 81 -9.15 7.04 3.15
CA ASN A 81 -10.10 6.08 3.67
C ASN A 81 -9.72 5.56 5.06
N ILE A 82 -8.42 5.36 5.32
CA ILE A 82 -7.91 4.99 6.64
C ILE A 82 -8.12 6.14 7.63
N ASP A 83 -7.76 7.37 7.29
CA ASP A 83 -7.91 8.53 8.16
C ASP A 83 -9.39 8.77 8.51
N ALA A 84 -10.29 8.65 7.54
CA ALA A 84 -11.73 8.73 7.76
C ALA A 84 -12.26 7.65 8.71
N LYS A 85 -11.68 6.44 8.69
CA LYS A 85 -12.10 5.31 9.54
C LYS A 85 -11.45 5.30 10.92
N LEU A 86 -10.25 5.87 11.07
CA LEU A 86 -9.52 5.95 12.34
C LEU A 86 -9.87 7.19 13.17
N GLY A 87 -10.88 7.97 12.79
CA GLY A 87 -11.39 9.06 13.61
C GLY A 87 -10.49 10.29 13.67
N THR A 88 -9.53 10.43 12.75
CA THR A 88 -8.72 11.66 12.58
C THR A 88 -9.42 12.68 11.69
N SER A 89 -10.75 12.73 11.73
CA SER A 89 -11.51 13.77 11.06
C SER A 89 -11.26 15.11 11.78
N PRO A 90 -10.84 16.19 11.08
CA PRO A 90 -10.70 17.51 11.68
C PRO A 90 -12.08 17.97 12.17
N GLY A 91 -12.37 17.81 13.47
CA GLY A 91 -13.64 18.19 14.08
C GLY A 91 -14.39 17.08 14.84
N THR A 92 -13.89 15.84 14.85
CA THR A 92 -14.40 14.79 15.76
C THR A 92 -13.36 14.56 16.84
N THR A 93 -13.68 14.89 18.09
CA THR A 93 -12.80 14.60 19.22
C THR A 93 -12.56 13.09 19.26
N ALA A 94 -11.32 12.68 19.02
CA ALA A 94 -10.91 11.29 19.09
C ALA A 94 -11.47 10.67 20.38
N GLU A 95 -12.27 9.61 20.26
CA GLU A 95 -12.60 8.76 21.39
C GLU A 95 -11.26 8.26 21.95
N SER A 96 -10.84 8.85 23.06
CA SER A 96 -9.57 8.49 23.68
C SER A 96 -9.68 7.06 24.20
N ALA A 97 -9.02 6.12 23.53
CA ALA A 97 -8.89 4.74 23.97
C ALA A 97 -8.08 4.61 25.28
N ALA A 98 -7.33 5.66 25.64
CA ALA A 98 -6.55 5.75 26.88
C ALA A 98 -7.27 6.60 27.94
N PHE A 99 -6.99 6.31 29.21
CA PHE A 99 -7.39 7.18 30.31
C PHE A 99 -6.55 8.46 30.33
N THR A 100 -7.21 9.60 30.45
CA THR A 100 -6.58 10.90 30.72
C THR A 100 -6.84 11.32 32.16
N LEU A 101 -5.88 12.03 32.77
CA LEU A 101 -6.03 12.57 34.12
C LEU A 101 -6.67 13.96 34.05
N VAL A 102 -7.90 14.08 34.54
CA VAL A 102 -8.61 15.36 34.64
C VAL A 102 -8.52 15.88 36.07
N THR A 103 -8.13 17.14 36.23
CA THR A 103 -8.15 17.84 37.53
C THR A 103 -9.29 18.84 37.53
N LEU A 104 -10.14 18.76 38.56
CA LEU A 104 -11.31 19.63 38.75
C LEU A 104 -11.14 20.42 40.06
N SER A 105 -11.48 21.70 40.01
CA SER A 105 -11.70 22.55 41.17
C SER A 105 -13.10 22.34 41.74
N LYS A 106 -13.32 22.73 43.00
CA LYS A 106 -14.64 22.66 43.63
C LYS A 106 -15.73 23.30 42.76
N ASN A 107 -16.88 22.64 42.69
CA ASN A 107 -18.05 22.99 41.90
C ASN A 107 -17.93 22.83 40.37
N GLN A 108 -16.76 22.51 39.83
CA GLN A 108 -16.67 22.15 38.41
C GLN A 108 -17.38 20.82 38.16
N THR A 109 -18.02 20.74 37.00
CA THR A 109 -18.76 19.58 36.53
C THR A 109 -18.08 19.01 35.30
N LEU A 110 -17.80 17.72 35.35
CA LEU A 110 -17.37 16.93 34.21
C LEU A 110 -18.62 16.38 33.53
N THR A 111 -18.91 16.86 32.33
CA THR A 111 -20.06 16.44 31.53
C THR A 111 -19.57 15.48 30.45
N CYS A 112 -20.18 14.32 30.32
CA CYS A 112 -19.63 13.22 29.52
C CYS A 112 -20.59 12.77 28.42
N ALA A 113 -20.02 12.18 27.37
CA ALA A 113 -20.77 11.41 26.38
C ALA A 113 -21.15 10.02 26.92
N VAL A 114 -22.07 9.35 26.23
CA VAL A 114 -22.41 7.94 26.51
C VAL A 114 -21.16 7.08 26.28
N GLY A 115 -20.94 6.11 27.18
CA GLY A 115 -19.79 5.20 27.12
C GLY A 115 -18.53 5.72 27.82
N THR A 116 -18.52 6.97 28.29
CA THR A 116 -17.38 7.51 29.04
C THR A 116 -17.25 6.80 30.39
N GLU A 117 -16.03 6.39 30.70
CA GLU A 117 -15.66 5.77 31.98
C GLU A 117 -14.90 6.74 32.87
N LEU A 118 -15.21 6.71 34.16
CA LEU A 118 -14.77 7.66 35.16
C LEU A 118 -14.25 6.91 36.39
N LEU A 119 -13.03 7.21 36.83
CA LEU A 119 -12.48 6.67 38.06
C LEU A 119 -11.93 7.79 38.93
N LEU A 120 -12.62 8.07 40.04
CA LEU A 120 -12.23 9.08 41.02
C LEU A 120 -10.99 8.60 41.80
N ARG A 121 -9.87 9.33 41.74
CA ARG A 121 -8.62 8.99 42.42
C ARG A 121 -8.34 9.85 43.65
N ILE A 122 -8.60 11.15 43.56
CA ILE A 122 -8.29 12.13 44.61
C ILE A 122 -9.49 13.06 44.79
N GLY A 123 -9.79 13.43 46.04
CA GLY A 123 -10.87 14.35 46.40
C GLY A 123 -12.24 13.66 46.51
N THR A 124 -13.31 14.45 46.56
CA THR A 124 -14.69 13.98 46.60
C THR A 124 -15.48 14.57 45.44
N ALA A 125 -16.41 13.78 44.89
CA ALA A 125 -17.31 14.19 43.84
C ALA A 125 -18.67 13.50 43.99
N THR A 126 -19.71 14.09 43.41
CA THR A 126 -21.05 13.50 43.33
C THR A 126 -21.46 13.28 41.89
N ALA A 127 -22.31 12.28 41.63
CA ALA A 127 -22.84 12.04 40.30
C ALA A 127 -23.73 13.22 39.87
N ALA A 128 -23.68 13.58 38.59
CA ALA A 128 -24.45 14.67 38.03
C ALA A 128 -25.21 14.19 36.79
N GLY A 129 -26.46 14.63 36.65
CA GLY A 129 -27.31 14.30 35.50
C GLY A 129 -28.63 13.62 35.86
N SER A 130 -29.21 12.92 34.89
CA SER A 130 -30.51 12.23 34.96
C SER A 130 -30.37 10.78 35.42
N ALA A 131 -31.43 10.16 35.95
CA ALA A 131 -31.33 8.83 36.58
C ALA A 131 -31.33 7.65 35.57
N PRO A 132 -30.46 6.63 35.77
CA PRO A 132 -29.34 6.63 36.70
C PRO A 132 -28.24 7.60 36.23
N ALA A 133 -27.68 8.37 37.16
CA ALA A 133 -26.65 9.35 36.80
C ALA A 133 -25.38 8.65 36.31
N LEU A 134 -24.95 7.61 37.03
CA LEU A 134 -23.82 6.77 36.68
C LEU A 134 -24.13 5.29 36.99
N VAL A 135 -23.47 4.38 36.29
CA VAL A 135 -23.40 2.96 36.65
C VAL A 135 -22.07 2.72 37.36
N ASP A 136 -22.08 2.11 38.54
CA ASP A 136 -20.88 1.65 39.23
C ASP A 136 -20.57 0.21 38.79
N SER A 137 -19.62 0.06 37.88
CA SER A 137 -19.21 -1.23 37.35
C SER A 137 -18.38 -2.04 38.35
N THR A 138 -17.84 -1.41 39.39
CA THR A 138 -17.09 -2.11 40.45
C THR A 138 -18.03 -2.86 41.39
N THR A 139 -19.18 -2.27 41.71
CA THR A 139 -20.19 -2.90 42.60
C THR A 139 -21.37 -3.52 41.85
N GLY A 140 -21.54 -3.22 40.56
CA GLY A 140 -22.69 -3.66 39.76
C GLY A 140 -23.99 -2.91 40.07
N SER A 141 -23.88 -1.68 40.60
CA SER A 141 -25.02 -0.87 41.05
C SER A 141 -25.16 0.43 40.24
N THR A 142 -26.21 1.21 40.50
CA THR A 142 -26.41 2.53 39.87
C THR A 142 -26.34 3.65 40.89
N LEU A 143 -25.80 4.79 40.50
CA LEU A 143 -25.71 6.00 41.32
C LEU A 143 -26.71 7.05 40.80
N SER A 144 -27.61 7.52 41.66
CA SER A 144 -28.51 8.63 41.35
C SER A 144 -27.78 9.97 41.36
N SER A 145 -28.39 11.00 40.75
CA SER A 145 -27.87 12.37 40.80
C SER A 145 -27.67 12.83 42.24
N GLY A 146 -26.51 13.43 42.54
CA GLY A 146 -26.09 13.81 43.88
C GLY A 146 -25.47 12.69 44.72
N GLY A 147 -25.53 11.42 44.28
CA GLY A 147 -24.89 10.31 44.98
C GLY A 147 -23.36 10.46 45.00
N ALA A 148 -22.74 10.17 46.14
CA ALA A 148 -21.29 10.31 46.30
C ALA A 148 -20.54 9.21 45.53
N LEU A 149 -19.51 9.59 44.77
CA LEU A 149 -18.60 8.64 44.15
C LEU A 149 -17.63 8.11 45.20
N ALA A 150 -17.39 6.79 45.18
CA ALA A 150 -16.33 6.16 45.92
C ALA A 150 -15.00 6.29 45.14
N ALA A 151 -13.92 6.57 45.85
CA ALA A 151 -12.59 6.56 45.24
C ALA A 151 -12.27 5.14 44.74
N ASN A 152 -11.65 5.04 43.57
CA ASN A 152 -11.20 3.81 42.92
C ASN A 152 -12.29 2.90 42.37
N HIS A 153 -13.55 3.34 42.40
CA HIS A 153 -14.62 2.67 41.68
C HIS A 153 -14.63 3.13 40.23
N MET A 154 -14.93 2.19 39.33
CA MET A 154 -15.11 2.46 37.92
C MET A 154 -16.58 2.78 37.66
N TYR A 155 -16.84 4.01 37.25
CA TYR A 155 -18.16 4.47 36.86
C TYR A 155 -18.29 4.58 35.35
N MET A 156 -19.44 4.23 34.80
CA MET A 156 -19.75 4.37 33.38
C MET A 156 -20.95 5.30 33.19
N VAL A 157 -20.82 6.19 32.22
CA VAL A 157 -21.85 7.12 31.81
C VAL A 157 -22.71 6.45 30.74
N THR A 158 -24.00 6.26 31.02
CA THR A 158 -24.93 5.60 30.09
C THR A 158 -25.92 6.57 29.44
N ILE A 159 -25.96 7.82 29.88
CA ILE A 159 -26.85 8.86 29.36
C ILE A 159 -26.02 10.09 28.98
N GLN A 160 -26.26 10.62 27.78
CA GLN A 160 -25.57 11.80 27.27
C GLN A 160 -25.74 13.00 28.20
N GLY A 161 -24.63 13.67 28.53
CA GLY A 161 -24.65 14.86 29.39
C GLY A 161 -24.64 14.55 30.90
N ASN A 162 -24.68 13.27 31.30
CA ASN A 162 -24.38 12.90 32.68
C ASN A 162 -22.87 12.95 32.96
N GLY A 163 -22.49 12.87 34.23
CA GLY A 163 -21.10 12.82 34.65
C GLY A 163 -20.96 13.02 36.16
N LEU A 164 -20.05 13.89 36.59
CA LEU A 164 -19.80 14.16 38.01
C LEU A 164 -19.54 15.62 38.29
N LYS A 165 -19.80 16.04 39.53
CA LYS A 165 -19.48 17.37 40.06
C LYS A 165 -18.47 17.26 41.20
N ALA A 166 -17.38 18.01 41.11
CA ALA A 166 -16.37 18.07 42.15
C ALA A 166 -16.89 18.77 43.40
N THR A 167 -16.75 18.13 44.57
CA THR A 167 -17.17 18.68 45.87
C THR A 167 -15.98 19.10 46.74
N ALA A 168 -14.79 18.52 46.54
CA ALA A 168 -13.54 18.95 47.17
C ALA A 168 -12.84 20.07 46.38
N THR A 169 -11.90 20.78 47.01
CA THR A 169 -11.09 21.85 46.38
C THR A 169 -10.26 21.35 45.21
N THR A 170 -9.69 20.15 45.34
CA THR A 170 -8.92 19.48 44.27
C THR A 170 -9.46 18.07 44.10
N VAL A 171 -9.97 17.78 42.91
CA VAL A 171 -10.45 16.45 42.53
C VAL A 171 -9.65 15.97 41.34
N ARG A 172 -9.23 14.70 41.34
CA ARG A 172 -8.59 14.07 40.18
C ARG A 172 -9.33 12.82 39.76
N VAL A 173 -9.70 12.78 38.49
CA VAL A 173 -10.48 11.70 37.88
C VAL A 173 -9.69 11.19 36.68
N LEU A 174 -9.56 9.86 36.56
CA LEU A 174 -9.15 9.23 35.32
C LEU A 174 -10.38 9.10 34.43
N VAL A 175 -10.30 9.61 33.21
CA VAL A 175 -11.43 9.66 32.27
C VAL A 175 -11.03 8.97 30.98
N ARG A 176 -11.85 8.03 30.50
CA ARG A 176 -11.72 7.41 29.19
C ARG A 176 -13.00 7.66 28.40
N GLY A 177 -12.90 8.34 27.27
CA GLY A 177 -14.05 8.77 26.47
C GLY A 177 -14.16 10.30 26.39
N THR A 178 -15.23 10.77 25.74
CA THR A 178 -15.43 12.19 25.44
C THR A 178 -16.08 12.91 26.63
N TYR A 179 -15.56 14.09 26.97
CA TYR A 179 -16.04 14.92 28.06
C TYR A 179 -15.78 16.42 27.83
N THR A 180 -16.49 17.25 28.59
CA THR A 180 -16.22 18.68 28.77
C THR A 180 -16.18 19.01 30.25
N VAL A 181 -15.47 20.09 30.61
CA VAL A 181 -15.39 20.62 31.98
C VAL A 181 -16.03 21.99 32.00
N GLY A 182 -16.95 22.23 32.94
CA GLY A 182 -17.68 23.50 33.12
C GLY A 182 -17.93 23.85 34.58
#